data_AF-A0A969TRW1-F1
#
_entry.id   AF-A0A969TRW1-F1
#
_cell.length_a   1.000
_cell.length_b   1.000
_cell.length_c   1.000
_cell.angle_alpha   90.00
_cell.angle_beta   90.00
_cell.angle_gamma   90.00
#
_symmetry.space_group_name_H-M   'P 1'
#
loop_
_entity.id
_entity.type
_entity.pdbx_description
1 polymer ?
#
loop_
_entity_poly.entity_id
_entity_poly.type
_entity_poly.pdbx_seq_one_letter_code
_entity_poly.pdbx_strand_id
1 'polypeptide(L)' 'MNKKQIVRCPNCGNHATRHHFTNNQIIETSCPACDYLMVNCSRTGNVLESYAPGIPSS' A
#
# COMPACT_ATOMS: atom_id res chain seq x y z
N MET A 1 -3.76 -2.30 17.68
CA MET A 1 -2.29 -2.45 17.58
C MET A 1 -1.90 -2.27 16.13
N ASN A 2 -0.96 -1.38 15.81
CA ASN A 2 -0.56 -1.14 14.43
C ASN A 2 0.60 -2.06 14.04
N LYS A 3 0.41 -2.95 13.06
CA LYS A 3 1.47 -3.84 12.56
C LYS A 3 2.08 -3.25 11.29
N LYS A 4 3.41 -3.17 11.22
CA LYS A 4 4.14 -2.75 10.02
C LYS A 4 4.87 -3.94 9.40
N GLN A 5 4.86 -4.02 8.08
CA GLN A 5 5.52 -5.08 7.30
C GLN A 5 6.16 -4.48 6.06
N ILE A 6 7.33 -5.00 5.68
CA ILE A 6 7.94 -4.69 4.39
C ILE A 6 7.39 -5.68 3.36
N VAL A 7 6.92 -5.16 2.23
CA VAL A 7 6.37 -5.93 1.10
C VAL A 7 6.99 -5.43 -0.21
N ARG A 8 6.76 -6.17 -1.30
CA ARG A 8 7.09 -5.68 -2.64
C ARG A 8 5.98 -4.76 -3.14
N CYS A 9 6.36 -3.62 -3.71
CA CYS A 9 5.43 -2.68 -4.31
C CYS A 9 4.73 -3.36 -5.50
N PRO A 10 3.40 -3.35 -5.57
CA PRO A 10 2.66 -3.95 -6.69
C PRO A 10 2.81 -3.15 -7.99
N ASN A 11 3.22 -1.88 -7.92
CA ASN A 11 3.48 -1.05 -9.08
C ASN A 11 4.90 -1.31 -9.62
N CYS A 12 5.95 -1.02 -8.83
CA CYS A 12 7.34 -1.01 -9.33
C CYS A 12 8.23 -2.16 -8.84
N GLY A 13 7.73 -3.06 -7.99
CA GLY A 13 8.51 -4.18 -7.44
C GLY A 13 9.57 -3.81 -6.38
N ASN A 14 9.82 -2.52 -6.13
CA ASN A 14 10.72 -2.08 -5.07
C ASN A 14 10.11 -2.34 -3.67
N HIS A 15 10.87 -2.14 -2.60
CA HIS A 15 10.36 -2.29 -1.24
C HIS A 15 9.31 -1.21 -0.93
N ALA A 16 8.20 -1.64 -0.37
CA ALA A 16 7.10 -0.82 0.11
C ALA A 16 6.78 -1.19 1.55
N THR A 17 6.10 -0.29 2.26
CA THR A 17 5.66 -0.51 3.63
C THR A 17 4.16 -0.76 3.65
N ARG A 18 3.73 -1.82 4.32
CA ARG A 18 2.33 -2.09 4.63
C ARG A 18 2.04 -1.88 6.11
N HIS A 19 1.13 -0.98 6.42
CA HIS A 19 0.61 -0.73 7.77
C HIS A 19 -0.79 -1.34 7.92
N HIS A 20 -0.99 -2.13 8.96
CA HIS A 20 -2.29 -2.63 9.37
C HIS A 20 -2.78 -1.85 10.59
N PHE A 21 -3.77 -0.99 10.38
CA PHE A 21 -4.45 -0.25 11.42
C PHE A 21 -5.67 -1.04 11.90
N THR A 22 -5.45 -1.97 12.85
CA THR A 22 -6.50 -2.90 13.31
C THR A 22 -7.71 -2.18 13.90
N ASN A 23 -7.51 -1.01 14.51
CA ASN A 23 -8.56 -0.25 15.18
C ASN A 23 -9.56 0.34 14.18
N ASN A 24 -9.09 0.68 12.97
CA ASN A 24 -9.89 1.31 11.93
C ASN A 24 -10.23 0.35 10.78
N GLN A 25 -9.76 -0.91 10.85
CA GLN A 25 -9.92 -1.91 9.79
C GLN A 25 -9.34 -1.42 8.46
N ILE A 26 -8.19 -0.75 8.53
CA ILE A 26 -7.51 -0.18 7.37
C ILE A 26 -6.17 -0.90 7.16
N ILE A 27 -5.87 -1.17 5.90
CA ILE A 27 -4.54 -1.52 5.44
C ILE A 27 -4.06 -0.40 4.52
N GLU A 28 -2.89 0.13 4.80
CA GLU A 28 -2.22 1.12 3.96
C GLU A 28 -0.94 0.49 3.41
N THR A 29 -0.73 0.53 2.10
CA THR A 29 0.51 0.12 1.45
C THR A 29 1.08 1.33 0.71
N SER A 30 2.27 1.78 1.10
CA SER A 30 2.96 2.91 0.50
C SER A 30 4.36 2.56 0.00
N CYS A 31 4.74 3.04 -1.18
CA CYS A 31 6.06 2.82 -1.76
C CYS A 31 6.80 4.15 -1.93
N PRO A 32 7.97 4.33 -1.29
CA PRO A 32 8.74 5.56 -1.41
C PRO A 32 9.49 5.69 -2.75
N ALA A 33 9.57 4.61 -3.55
CA ALA A 33 10.36 4.60 -4.78
C ALA A 33 9.58 5.08 -6.02
N CYS A 34 8.27 4.89 -6.01
CA CYS A 34 7.39 5.28 -7.11
C CYS A 34 6.12 5.94 -6.59
N ASP A 35 6.11 6.46 -5.37
CA ASP A 35 4.96 7.11 -4.75
C ASP A 35 3.64 6.31 -4.75
N TYR A 36 3.68 4.99 -4.97
CA TYR A 36 2.47 4.15 -4.94
C TYR A 36 1.81 4.20 -3.57
N LEU A 37 0.49 4.41 -3.53
CA LEU A 37 -0.33 4.37 -2.33
C LEU A 37 -1.56 3.52 -2.58
N MET A 38 -1.89 2.65 -1.63
CA MET A 38 -3.14 1.92 -1.60
C MET A 38 -3.65 1.82 -0.16
N VAL A 39 -4.85 2.34 0.07
CA VAL A 39 -5.57 2.25 1.33
C VAL A 39 -6.82 1.43 1.09
N ASN A 40 -6.98 0.32 1.82
CA ASN A 40 -8.11 -0.58 1.65
C ASN A 40 -8.66 -1.09 2.99
N CYS A 41 -9.93 -1.48 3.00
CA CYS A 41 -10.53 -2.09 4.18
C CYS A 41 -9.92 -3.47 4.42
N SER A 42 -9.41 -3.71 5.64
CA SER A 42 -8.80 -4.98 6.04
C SER A 42 -9.81 -6.14 6.11
N ARG A 43 -11.11 -5.85 6.20
CA ARG A 43 -12.17 -6.87 6.27
C ARG A 43 -12.74 -7.23 4.91
N THR A 44 -13.05 -6.22 4.08
CA THR A 44 -13.73 -6.44 2.79
C THR A 44 -12.79 -6.41 1.59
N GLY A 45 -11.59 -5.83 1.75
CA GLY A 45 -10.67 -5.59 0.64
C GLY A 45 -11.03 -4.37 -0.21
N ASN A 46 -12.17 -3.71 0.02
CA ASN A 46 -12.59 -2.54 -0.74
C ASN A 46 -11.53 -1.43 -0.68
N VAL A 47 -11.22 -0.85 -1.83
CA VAL A 47 -10.31 0.28 -1.95
C VAL A 47 -11.00 1.53 -1.39
N LEU A 48 -10.31 2.19 -0.46
CA LEU A 48 -10.73 3.47 0.12
C LEU A 48 -10.04 4.63 -0.59
N GLU A 49 -8.73 4.48 -0.85
CA GLU A 49 -7.91 5.44 -1.58
C GLU A 49 -6.82 4.69 -2.35
N SER A 50 -6.48 5.15 -3.54
CA SER A 50 -5.38 4.58 -4.31
C SER A 50 -4.74 5.60 -5.23
N TYR A 51 -3.42 5.54 -5.31
CA TYR A 51 -2.62 6.28 -6.27
C TYR A 51 -1.52 5.39 -6.82
N ALA A 52 -1.44 5.31 -8.15
CA ALA A 52 -0.45 4.51 -8.86
C ALA A 52 0.10 5.34 -10.04
N PRO A 53 1.32 5.90 -9.92
CA PRO A 53 1.90 6.63 -11.03
C PRO A 53 2.40 5.70 -12.11
N GLY A 54 2.41 6.20 -13.35
CA GLY A 54 2.99 5.50 -14.49
C GLY A 54 4.48 5.25 -14.28
N ILE A 55 4.91 4.03 -14.57
CA ILE A 55 6.32 3.66 -14.56
C ILE A 55 6.85 3.82 -15.98
N PRO A 56 8.00 4.50 -16.19
CA PRO A 56 8.59 4.60 -17.52
C PRO A 56 8.91 3.20 -18.06
N SER A 57 8.51 2.95 -19.30
CA SER A 57 9.02 1.80 -20.06
C SER A 57 10.43 2.13 -20.51
N SER A 58 11.41 1.44 -19.93
CA SER A 58 12.79 1.38 -20.42
C SER A 58 12.94 0.32 -21.49
#